data_AF-K9LJI5-F1
#
_entry.id   AF-K9LJI5-F1
#
_cell.length_a   1.000
_cell.length_b   1.000
_cell.length_c   1.000
_cell.angle_alpha   90.00
_cell.angle_beta   90.00
_cell.angle_gamma   90.00
#
_symmetry.space_group_name_H-M   'P 1'
#
loop_
_entity.id
_entity.type
_entity.pdbx_description
1 polymer ?
#
loop_
_entity_poly.entity_id
_entity_poly.type
_entity_poly.pdbx_seq_one_letter_code
_entity_poly.pdbx_strand_id
1 'polypeptide(L)' 'GYQYVEDDGSTVTSQLADVPYYIQILDDKGMSVQTGLSWAYLRPYHGRICSGCHYGSYRGRAFKNLHSKA' A
#
# COMPACT_ATOMS: atom_id res chain seq x y z
N GLY A 1 12.49 0.30 0.35
CA GLY A 1 12.81 1.50 1.15
C GLY A 1 11.68 1.75 2.13
N TYR A 2 11.71 2.87 2.85
CA TYR A 2 10.62 3.33 3.72
C TYR A 2 9.88 4.49 3.06
N GLN A 3 8.60 4.66 3.38
CA GLN A 3 7.78 5.80 2.98
C GLN A 3 6.93 6.24 4.18
N TYR A 4 6.74 7.55 4.36
CA TYR A 4 5.87 8.06 5.42
C TYR A 4 4.39 7.78 5.11
N VAL A 5 3.56 7.84 6.14
CA VAL A 5 2.10 7.72 6.06
C VAL A 5 1.51 9.03 6.55
N GLU A 6 0.52 9.54 5.83
CA GLU A 6 -0.25 10.73 6.20
C GLU A 6 -1.07 10.49 7.48
N ASP A 7 -1.52 11.57 8.13
CA ASP A 7 -2.35 11.48 9.34
C ASP A 7 -3.74 10.83 9.10
N ASP A 8 -4.23 10.79 7.85
CA ASP A 8 -5.45 10.11 7.43
C ASP A 8 -5.23 8.62 7.11
N GLY A 9 -4.00 8.13 7.28
CA GLY A 9 -3.58 6.76 7.00
C GLY A 9 -3.27 6.47 5.53
N SER A 10 -3.33 7.47 4.63
CA SER A 10 -2.99 7.32 3.22
C SER A 10 -1.47 7.41 2.97
N THR A 11 -0.99 6.74 1.93
CA THR A 11 0.44 6.77 1.53
C THR A 11 0.58 6.46 0.05
N VAL A 12 1.57 7.07 -0.61
CA VAL A 12 1.93 6.87 -2.01
C VAL A 12 3.45 6.88 -2.16
N THR A 13 4.02 6.06 -3.04
CA THR A 13 5.46 6.06 -3.31
C THR A 13 5.77 5.67 -4.75
N SER A 14 6.88 6.20 -5.27
CA SER A 14 7.52 5.73 -6.50
C SER A 14 8.63 4.75 -6.12
N GLN A 15 8.66 3.58 -6.74
CA GLN A 15 9.63 2.52 -6.45
C GLN A 15 10.06 1.78 -7.71
N LEU A 16 10.91 0.76 -7.54
CA LEU A 16 11.33 -0.13 -8.63
C LEU A 16 10.14 -0.88 -9.24
N ALA A 17 10.17 -1.02 -10.56
CA ALA A 17 9.28 -1.85 -11.35
C ALA A 17 9.96 -3.17 -11.75
N ASP A 18 9.17 -4.13 -12.22
CA ASP A 18 9.57 -5.46 -12.68
C ASP A 18 10.39 -6.28 -11.65
N VAL A 19 10.19 -6.02 -10.36
CA VAL A 19 10.76 -6.79 -9.24
C VAL A 19 9.66 -7.23 -8.25
N PRO A 20 9.78 -8.41 -7.63
CA PRO A 20 8.84 -8.86 -6.61
C PRO A 20 8.98 -8.05 -5.31
N TYR A 21 7.88 -7.61 -4.72
CA TYR A 21 7.88 -6.87 -3.46
C TYR A 21 6.64 -7.12 -2.59
N TYR A 22 6.69 -6.70 -1.33
CA TYR A 22 5.57 -6.62 -0.39
C TYR A 22 5.76 -5.41 0.55
N ILE A 23 4.78 -5.14 1.43
CA ILE A 23 4.79 -3.98 2.34
C ILE A 23 4.43 -4.36 3.78
N GLN A 24 4.84 -3.52 4.73
CA GLN A 24 4.50 -3.57 6.14
C GLN A 24 4.00 -2.20 6.60
N ILE A 25 2.92 -2.17 7.39
CA ILE A 25 2.50 -0.94 8.07
C ILE A 25 3.21 -0.86 9.43
N LEU A 26 3.74 0.32 9.76
CA LEU A 26 4.62 0.50 10.91
C LEU A 26 3.94 1.33 12.00
N ASP A 27 4.27 1.03 13.26
CA ASP A 27 3.95 1.89 14.39
C ASP A 27 4.98 3.03 14.55
N ASP A 28 4.79 3.85 15.59
CA ASP A 28 5.67 4.96 15.97
C ASP A 28 7.08 4.51 16.39
N LYS A 29 7.27 3.22 16.67
CA LYS A 29 8.55 2.60 16.98
C LYS A 29 9.21 1.95 15.76
N GLY A 30 8.61 2.08 14.58
CA GLY A 30 9.11 1.50 13.34
C GLY A 30 8.95 -0.01 13.27
N MET A 31 8.07 -0.61 14.08
CA MET A 31 7.79 -2.04 14.08
C MET A 31 6.59 -2.36 13.19
N SER A 32 6.66 -3.47 12.46
CA SER A 32 5.54 -3.93 11.65
C SER A 32 4.34 -4.31 12.52
N VAL A 33 3.25 -3.56 12.40
CA VAL A 33 1.93 -3.91 12.98
C VAL A 33 1.26 -5.00 12.16
N GLN A 34 1.39 -4.98 10.84
CA GLN A 34 0.89 -6.01 9.92
C GLN A 34 1.75 -6.12 8.66
N THR A 35 1.97 -7.35 8.18
CA THR A 35 2.73 -7.65 6.95
C THR A 35 1.81 -8.15 5.83
N GLY A 36 1.88 -7.55 4.64
CA GLY A 36 1.14 -7.98 3.45
C GLY A 36 1.80 -9.14 2.72
N LEU A 37 1.66 -10.37 3.22
CA LEU A 37 2.34 -11.56 2.69
C LEU A 37 1.82 -12.02 1.32
N SER A 38 2.30 -11.38 0.26
CA SER A 38 2.05 -11.73 -1.14
C SER A 38 3.15 -11.15 -2.04
N TRP A 39 3.34 -11.68 -3.24
CA TRP A 39 4.28 -11.11 -4.20
C TRP A 39 3.59 -10.13 -5.15
N ALA A 40 3.74 -8.84 -4.87
CA ALA A 40 3.32 -7.77 -5.78
C ALA A 40 4.41 -7.48 -6.81
N TYR A 41 4.01 -6.92 -7.95
CA TYR A 41 4.88 -6.39 -8.99
C TYR A 41 4.18 -5.20 -9.68
N LEU A 42 4.97 -4.24 -10.14
CA LEU A 42 4.53 -3.13 -11.00
C LEU A 42 5.26 -3.25 -12.33
N ARG A 43 4.60 -2.92 -13.43
CA ARG A 43 5.27 -2.76 -14.74
C ARG A 43 5.87 -1.36 -14.84
N PRO A 44 6.85 -1.12 -15.73
CA PRO A 44 7.42 0.21 -15.91
C PRO A 44 6.33 1.24 -16.21
N TYR A 45 6.42 2.42 -15.58
CA TYR A 45 5.45 3.52 -15.67
C TYR A 45 4.04 3.21 -15.10
N HIS A 46 3.75 2.01 -14.60
CA HIS A 46 2.43 1.70 -14.05
C HIS A 46 2.29 2.16 -12.60
N GLY A 47 1.11 2.69 -12.26
CA GLY A 47 0.67 2.91 -10.89
C GLY A 47 -0.37 1.87 -10.46
N ARG A 48 -0.56 1.69 -9.14
CA ARG A 48 -1.58 0.80 -8.59
C ARG A 48 -2.19 1.38 -7.32
N ILE A 49 -3.51 1.19 -7.15
CA ILE A 49 -4.28 1.69 -6.00
C ILE A 49 -4.99 0.55 -5.26
N CYS A 50 -5.29 0.78 -3.98
CA CYS A 50 -6.16 -0.05 -3.15
C CYS A 50 -6.90 0.84 -2.12
N SER A 51 -8.07 0.41 -1.64
CA SER A 51 -8.79 1.19 -0.61
C SER A 51 -8.18 1.08 0.79
N GLY A 52 -7.36 0.06 1.05
CA GLY A 52 -6.78 -0.20 2.37
C GLY A 52 -6.11 -1.57 2.48
N CYS A 53 -5.42 -1.80 3.60
CA CYS A 53 -4.70 -3.04 3.89
C CYS A 53 -5.66 -4.23 4.05
N HIS A 54 -5.68 -5.13 3.07
CA HIS A 54 -6.56 -6.31 3.04
C HIS A 54 -8.06 -6.01 3.30
N TYR A 55 -8.51 -4.80 2.91
CA TYR A 55 -9.90 -4.37 3.06
C TYR A 55 -10.87 -5.13 2.14
N GLY A 56 -10.36 -5.77 1.07
CA GLY A 56 -11.15 -6.55 0.13
C GLY A 56 -11.55 -5.83 -1.17
N SER A 57 -11.08 -4.59 -1.39
CA SER A 57 -11.33 -3.82 -2.63
C SER A 57 -10.79 -4.50 -3.89
N TYR A 58 -9.77 -5.34 -3.73
CA TYR A 58 -9.18 -6.16 -4.79
C TYR A 58 -9.62 -7.62 -4.74
N ARG A 59 -10.63 -7.96 -3.92
CA ARG A 59 -11.12 -9.33 -3.77
C ARG A 59 -12.60 -9.48 -4.06
N GLY A 60 -13.46 -8.93 -3.22
CA GLY A 60 -14.89 -9.22 -3.23
C GLY A 60 -15.75 -8.12 -2.62
N ARG A 61 -15.17 -6.96 -2.34
CA ARG A 61 -15.87 -5.77 -1.86
C ARG A 61 -15.68 -4.63 -2.84
N ALA A 62 -16.68 -3.76 -2.95
CA ALA A 62 -16.55 -2.53 -3.70
C ALA A 62 -15.49 -1.61 -3.06
N PHE A 63 -14.92 -0.72 -3.86
CA PHE A 63 -14.04 0.34 -3.37
C PHE A 63 -14.80 1.28 -2.43
N LYS A 64 -14.16 1.66 -1.33
CA LYS A 64 -14.70 2.70 -0.45
C LYS A 64 -14.46 4.06 -1.11
N ASN A 65 -15.47 4.94 -1.09
CA ASN A 65 -15.31 6.32 -1.52
C ASN A 65 -14.47 7.07 -0.48
N LEU A 66 -13.24 7.43 -0.85
CA LEU A 66 -12.25 8.08 0.02
C LEU A 66 -11.65 9.26 -0.74
N HIS A 67 -11.58 10.42 -0.09
CA HIS A 67 -10.77 11.55 -0.53
C HIS A 67 -9.54 11.59 0.37
N SER A 68 -8.42 11.10 -0.16
CA SER A 68 -7.17 10.91 0.58
C SER A 68 -6.20 12.06 0.31
N LYS A 69 -5.29 12.32 1.26
CA LYS A 69 -4.19 13.30 1.10
C LYS A 69 -3.15 12.87 0.06
N ALA A 70 -2.80 11.57 0.04
CA ALA A 70 -1.84 10.97 -0.88
C ALA A 70 -2.37 10.82 -2.32
#